data_AF-A0A388RTJ0-F1
#
_entry.id   AF-A0A388RTJ0-F1
#
_cell.length_a   1.000
_cell.length_b   1.000
_cell.length_c   1.000
_cell.angle_alpha   90.00
_cell.angle_beta   90.00
_cell.angle_gamma   90.00
#
_symmetry.space_group_name_H-M   'P 1'
#
loop_
_entity.id
_entity.type
_entity.pdbx_description
1 polymer ?
#
loop_
_entity_poly.entity_id
_entity_poly.type
_entity_poly.pdbx_seq_one_letter_code
_entity_poly.pdbx_strand_id
1 'polypeptide(L)'
;MEGEPVRGAESAAVYDHGEVMNPSFRLAVGADGSLPCRDLYVQTFARSEHGPDDWISQPEGQWHLLARILPHSIVTYPVHTNPHAQRYLRPRHGRIRTIILQGGEDHAMPDSPEAAVSLIEAVLPWRASNDCAYGLGLTKELDAIWLGIQQISGVDTLIVTKDGETKLEGSAVVMPERELDRLRRALDRANRHVRSRVQLAKTTHIRNTLLTQLIPERFPPIVQVGATGELVEVRLDRARQSTAAVRAQRRATVRAVRENAALIAHEAPEELMELHAEIERVTLASMIERYEGMLAQTLPEGRWQSFFEHNIFILTMLFARPVRLLHTQFHAQGSSLSGSGAQVGDFLLGEQGQSLAIVEIKKPSTMLMLNAAYRNSEVYGPSAELSGAITQVLYQQSALHSNWLAHQIRSELRDSRPDATKCVIIAGLTPTEERQRRSFEIFRNACKNVEVVTFDELLGKLRVLLQHLAPAS
;
A
#
# COMPACT_ATOMS: atom_id res chain seq x y z
N MET A 1 32.41 84.56 30.79
CA MET A 1 33.26 83.51 30.18
C MET A 1 32.45 82.26 30.18
N GLU A 2 31.79 82.02 29.06
CA GLU A 2 30.96 80.86 28.78
C GLU A 2 31.86 79.63 28.68
N GLY A 3 31.48 78.55 29.36
CA GLY A 3 32.00 77.22 29.10
C GLY A 3 31.11 76.54 28.07
N GLU A 4 31.70 76.10 26.96
CA GLU A 4 31.08 75.23 25.97
C GLU A 4 30.54 73.93 26.62
N PRO A 5 29.36 73.43 26.21
CA PRO A 5 29.07 72.02 26.32
C PRO A 5 29.42 71.28 25.01
N VAL A 6 30.23 70.25 25.24
CA VAL A 6 30.60 69.11 24.40
C VAL A 6 29.52 68.70 23.39
N ARG A 7 29.96 68.51 22.13
CA ARG A 7 29.19 67.98 20.99
C ARG A 7 28.47 66.67 21.35
N GLY A 8 27.20 66.62 20.97
CA GLY A 8 26.28 65.52 21.24
C GLY A 8 26.71 64.17 20.66
N ALA A 9 26.36 63.12 21.40
CA ALA A 9 26.26 61.77 20.88
C ALA A 9 25.14 61.74 19.83
N GLU A 10 25.46 61.37 18.58
CA GLU A 10 24.45 61.03 17.58
C GLU A 10 23.57 59.90 18.13
N SER A 11 22.27 60.14 18.24
CA SER A 11 21.31 59.09 18.57
C SER A 11 21.37 58.02 17.47
N ALA A 12 21.78 56.80 17.81
CA ALA A 12 21.75 55.69 16.86
C ALA A 12 20.31 55.50 16.35
N ALA A 13 20.12 55.52 15.04
CA ALA A 13 18.80 55.32 14.43
C ALA A 13 18.23 53.96 14.85
N VAL A 14 17.00 53.96 15.36
CA VAL A 14 16.24 52.77 15.73
C VAL A 14 15.40 52.35 14.53
N TYR A 15 15.46 51.06 14.18
CA TYR A 15 14.79 50.45 13.04
C TYR A 15 13.70 49.49 13.51
N ASP A 16 12.58 49.47 12.79
CA ASP A 16 11.49 48.54 13.05
C ASP A 16 11.63 47.20 12.30
N HIS A 17 10.67 46.30 12.51
CA HIS A 17 10.61 44.97 11.88
C HIS A 17 10.64 44.96 10.35
N GLY A 18 10.00 45.94 9.70
CA GLY A 18 9.93 46.03 8.24
C GLY A 18 11.19 46.65 7.65
N GLU A 19 11.75 47.64 8.34
CA GLU A 19 12.93 48.36 7.88
C GLU A 19 14.19 47.48 7.88
N VAL A 20 14.38 46.63 8.89
CA VAL A 20 15.54 45.72 8.93
C VAL A 20 15.54 44.62 7.86
N MET A 21 14.41 44.41 7.19
CA MET A 21 14.30 43.47 6.06
C MET A 21 14.79 44.09 4.74
N ASN A 22 15.06 45.40 4.70
CA ASN A 22 15.56 46.14 3.55
C ASN A 22 16.89 46.83 3.90
N PRO A 23 18.00 46.09 4.03
CA PRO A 23 19.28 46.65 4.45
C PRO A 23 19.84 47.62 3.41
N SER A 24 20.50 48.68 3.89
CA SER A 24 21.26 49.59 3.03
C SER A 24 22.57 48.95 2.55
N PHE A 25 23.13 49.50 1.49
CA PHE A 25 24.42 49.09 0.94
C PHE A 25 25.45 50.21 1.00
N ARG A 26 26.70 49.85 1.21
CA ARG A 26 27.83 50.80 1.20
C ARG A 26 28.93 50.27 0.29
N LEU A 27 29.46 51.14 -0.56
CA LEU A 27 30.56 50.85 -1.45
C LEU A 27 31.85 51.47 -0.90
N ALA A 28 32.92 50.70 -0.84
CA ALA A 28 34.25 51.20 -0.46
C ALA A 28 35.30 50.79 -1.50
N VAL A 29 36.41 51.53 -1.54
CA VAL A 29 37.59 51.12 -2.30
C VAL A 29 38.25 49.98 -1.54
N GLY A 30 38.35 48.81 -2.16
CA GLY A 30 38.99 47.65 -1.54
C GLY A 30 40.51 47.71 -1.62
N ALA A 31 41.18 46.92 -0.79
CA ALA A 31 42.62 46.71 -0.85
C ALA A 31 42.90 45.33 -1.43
N ASP A 32 43.06 45.25 -2.75
CA ASP A 32 43.65 44.07 -3.40
C ASP A 32 44.95 44.48 -4.10
N GLY A 33 46.01 43.69 -3.90
CA GLY A 33 47.37 44.03 -4.28
C GLY A 33 47.52 44.14 -5.79
N SER A 34 47.50 45.38 -6.30
CA SER A 34 47.75 45.86 -7.68
C SER A 34 46.55 46.06 -8.63
N LEU A 35 45.36 45.54 -8.34
CA LEU A 35 44.17 45.73 -9.20
C LEU A 35 43.14 46.67 -8.55
N PRO A 36 42.46 47.54 -9.32
CA PRO A 36 41.37 48.35 -8.79
C PRO A 36 40.20 47.45 -8.40
N CYS A 37 39.75 47.54 -7.14
CA CYS A 37 38.61 46.78 -6.65
C CYS A 37 37.63 47.64 -5.85
N ARG A 38 36.38 47.16 -5.77
CA ARG A 38 35.30 47.77 -4.99
C ARG A 38 34.67 46.72 -4.08
N ASP A 39 34.55 47.05 -2.80
CA ASP A 39 33.95 46.18 -1.79
C ASP A 39 32.54 46.69 -1.48
N LEU A 40 31.53 45.84 -1.72
CA LEU A 40 30.13 46.09 -1.40
C LEU A 40 29.80 45.48 -0.05
N TYR A 41 29.36 46.32 0.89
CA TYR A 41 28.94 45.92 2.23
C TYR A 41 27.42 46.03 2.35
N VAL A 42 26.83 45.07 3.07
CA VAL A 42 25.41 45.09 3.44
C VAL A 42 25.26 45.46 4.91
N GLN A 43 24.30 46.36 5.19
CA GLN A 43 23.97 46.79 6.53
C GLN A 43 23.58 45.61 7.42
N THR A 44 24.12 45.63 8.65
CA THR A 44 23.86 44.61 9.67
C THR A 44 23.20 45.25 10.89
N PHE A 45 22.39 44.48 11.61
CA PHE A 45 21.56 44.96 12.71
C PHE A 45 21.84 44.16 13.99
N ALA A 46 21.65 44.80 15.14
CA ALA A 46 21.65 44.15 16.45
C ALA A 46 20.35 44.51 17.19
N ARG A 47 19.93 43.66 18.13
CA ARG A 47 18.79 43.98 18.98
C ARG A 47 19.16 45.11 19.94
N SER A 48 18.27 46.08 20.07
CA SER A 48 18.36 47.16 21.06
C SER A 48 18.18 46.61 22.47
N GLU A 49 18.81 47.26 23.44
CA GLU A 49 18.55 47.01 24.87
C GLU A 49 17.26 47.68 25.36
N HIS A 50 16.69 48.60 24.56
CA HIS A 50 15.57 49.46 24.96
C HIS A 50 14.18 48.92 24.58
N GLY A 51 14.10 47.86 23.79
CA GLY A 51 12.84 47.22 23.39
C GLY A 51 13.05 45.87 22.69
N PRO A 52 12.16 44.87 22.88
CA PRO A 52 12.33 43.53 22.31
C PRO A 52 12.27 43.48 20.77
N ASP A 53 11.74 44.53 20.16
CA ASP A 53 11.43 44.65 18.74
C ASP A 53 12.19 45.79 18.04
N ASP A 54 13.02 46.50 18.80
CA ASP A 54 13.82 47.61 18.31
C ASP A 54 15.18 47.09 17.83
N TRP A 55 15.55 47.47 16.60
CA TRP A 55 16.84 47.11 16.01
C TRP A 55 17.71 48.34 15.86
N ILE A 56 19.01 48.16 16.01
CA ILE A 56 19.99 49.21 15.83
C ILE A 56 20.92 48.77 14.70
N SER A 57 21.15 49.67 13.73
CA SER A 57 22.19 49.45 12.73
C SER A 57 23.54 49.33 13.42
N GLN A 58 24.27 48.26 13.12
CA GLN A 58 25.64 48.16 13.58
C GLN A 58 26.50 49.25 12.91
N PRO A 59 27.58 49.67 13.58
CA PRO A 59 28.54 50.60 13.00
C PRO A 59 28.98 50.14 11.61
N GLU A 60 29.23 51.11 10.74
CA GLU A 60 29.64 50.89 9.36
C GLU A 60 30.85 49.94 9.21
N GLY A 61 31.76 49.90 10.19
CA GLY A 61 32.89 48.95 10.22
C GLY A 61 32.51 47.49 10.49
N GLN A 62 31.27 47.22 10.91
CA GLN A 62 30.72 45.88 11.22
C GLN A 62 29.71 45.40 10.17
N TRP A 63 29.50 46.18 9.09
CA TRP A 63 28.69 45.73 7.97
C TRP A 63 29.37 44.53 7.29
N HIS A 64 28.56 43.59 6.81
CA HIS A 64 29.09 42.36 6.23
C HIS A 64 29.59 42.63 4.80
N LEU A 65 30.81 42.20 4.48
CA LEU A 65 31.33 42.25 3.12
C LEU A 65 30.54 41.26 2.26
N LEU A 66 29.64 41.77 1.43
CA LEU A 66 28.75 40.94 0.63
C LEU A 66 29.41 40.49 -0.68
N ALA A 67 30.14 41.40 -1.33
CA ALA A 67 30.88 41.09 -2.55
C ALA A 67 32.11 42.00 -2.73
N ARG A 68 33.14 41.47 -3.39
CA ARG A 68 34.29 42.19 -3.90
C ARG A 68 34.27 42.14 -5.43
N ILE A 69 34.26 43.31 -6.04
CA ILE A 69 34.17 43.51 -7.48
C ILE A 69 35.59 43.78 -8.01
N LEU A 70 36.07 42.90 -8.88
CA LEU A 70 37.36 42.97 -9.58
C LEU A 70 37.10 43.11 -11.09
N PRO A 71 38.04 43.65 -11.90
CA PRO A 71 37.80 43.91 -13.32
C PRO A 71 37.23 42.73 -14.12
N HIS A 72 37.65 41.50 -13.80
CA HIS A 72 37.29 40.28 -14.54
C HIS A 72 36.41 39.30 -13.73
N SER A 73 36.11 39.60 -12.47
CA SER A 73 35.39 38.66 -11.60
C SER A 73 34.73 39.33 -10.41
N ILE A 74 33.65 38.75 -9.91
CA ILE A 74 33.00 39.19 -8.67
C ILE A 74 33.09 38.06 -7.65
N VAL A 75 33.74 38.34 -6.53
CA VAL A 75 33.87 37.40 -5.41
C VAL A 75 32.78 37.70 -4.40
N THR A 76 31.84 36.78 -4.21
CA THR A 76 30.71 36.95 -3.29
C THR A 76 30.90 36.15 -2.01
N TYR A 77 30.33 36.64 -0.90
CA TYR A 77 30.40 36.00 0.43
C TYR A 77 29.00 35.77 0.98
N PRO A 78 28.30 34.70 0.54
CA PRO A 78 26.89 34.52 0.83
C PRO A 78 26.55 34.30 2.31
N VAL A 79 25.59 35.06 2.82
CA VAL A 79 25.11 34.98 4.21
C VAL A 79 23.59 35.05 4.31
N HIS A 80 23.05 34.71 5.48
CA HIS A 80 21.66 34.99 5.79
C HIS A 80 21.49 36.42 6.32
N THR A 81 20.70 37.25 5.63
CA THR A 81 20.49 38.67 5.96
C THR A 81 19.27 38.95 6.83
N ASN A 82 18.39 37.96 7.09
CA ASN A 82 17.22 38.16 7.95
C ASN A 82 17.62 38.19 9.44
N PRO A 83 17.53 39.34 10.14
CA PRO A 83 17.97 39.47 11.54
C PRO A 83 17.14 38.66 12.53
N HIS A 84 15.89 38.33 12.19
CA HIS A 84 15.01 37.51 13.03
C HIS A 84 15.38 36.02 13.03
N ALA A 85 16.18 35.57 12.05
CA ALA A 85 16.53 34.16 11.93
C ALA A 85 17.71 33.80 12.83
N GLN A 86 17.67 32.63 13.49
CA GLN A 86 18.79 32.11 14.31
C GLN A 86 20.11 31.94 13.53
N ARG A 87 20.03 31.94 12.21
CA ARG A 87 21.15 31.80 11.28
C ARG A 87 21.65 33.12 10.72
N TYR A 88 21.16 34.26 11.23
CA TYR A 88 21.58 35.59 10.80
C TYR A 88 23.12 35.72 10.77
N LEU A 89 23.64 36.27 9.68
CA LEU A 89 25.08 36.41 9.36
C LEU A 89 25.89 35.10 9.28
N ARG A 90 25.25 33.92 9.37
CA ARG A 90 25.94 32.65 9.11
C ARG A 90 26.08 32.41 7.59
N PRO A 91 27.16 31.74 7.14
CA PRO A 91 27.32 31.36 5.75
C PRO A 91 26.15 30.53 5.23
N ARG A 92 25.66 30.88 4.04
CA ARG A 92 24.46 30.25 3.45
C ARG A 92 24.70 28.79 3.02
N HIS A 93 25.91 28.48 2.55
CA HIS A 93 26.25 27.19 1.95
C HIS A 93 27.25 26.39 2.79
N GLY A 94 27.12 26.48 4.12
CA GLY A 94 27.94 25.77 5.11
C GLY A 94 29.45 26.05 4.95
N ARG A 95 30.22 25.06 4.51
CA ARG A 95 31.68 25.19 4.28
C ARG A 95 32.03 26.01 3.04
N ILE A 96 31.13 26.08 2.05
CA ILE A 96 31.33 26.92 0.87
C ILE A 96 31.03 28.36 1.29
N ARG A 97 32.09 29.13 1.51
CA ARG A 97 32.01 30.51 2.02
C ARG A 97 32.02 31.53 0.89
N THR A 98 32.52 31.13 -0.27
CA THR A 98 32.78 32.05 -1.37
C THR A 98 32.23 31.49 -2.67
N ILE A 99 31.55 32.35 -3.44
CA ILE A 99 31.17 32.06 -4.82
C ILE A 99 31.79 33.14 -5.71
N ILE A 100 32.65 32.72 -6.64
CA ILE A 100 33.33 33.60 -7.59
C ILE A 100 32.57 33.53 -8.91
N LEU A 101 32.13 34.67 -9.41
CA LEU A 101 31.50 34.82 -10.71
C LEU A 101 32.55 35.34 -11.69
N GLN A 102 33.03 34.48 -12.58
CA GLN A 102 34.05 34.83 -13.56
C GLN A 102 33.37 35.21 -14.89
N GLY A 103 33.48 36.48 -15.25
CA GLY A 103 32.94 37.04 -16.50
C GLY A 103 33.87 36.77 -17.68
N GLY A 104 33.33 36.92 -18.90
CA GLY A 104 34.11 36.86 -20.14
C GLY A 104 34.62 38.23 -20.62
N GLU A 105 34.02 39.33 -20.14
CA GLU A 105 34.36 40.70 -20.52
C GLU A 105 34.59 41.57 -19.28
N ASP A 106 35.42 42.59 -19.42
CA ASP A 106 35.73 43.56 -18.38
C ASP A 106 34.52 44.46 -18.12
N HIS A 107 34.21 44.67 -16.86
CA HIS A 107 33.16 45.62 -16.47
C HIS A 107 33.78 46.89 -15.87
N ALA A 108 33.13 48.03 -16.13
CA ALA A 108 33.49 49.29 -15.50
C ALA A 108 33.32 49.20 -13.98
N MET A 109 34.26 49.77 -13.23
CA MET A 109 34.17 49.80 -11.77
C MET A 109 32.99 50.69 -11.34
N PRO A 110 32.09 50.19 -10.47
CA PRO A 110 30.98 50.99 -9.99
C PRO A 110 31.47 52.14 -9.11
N ASP A 111 30.77 53.26 -9.19
CA ASP A 111 30.99 54.48 -8.42
C ASP A 111 29.96 54.71 -7.30
N SER A 112 28.82 54.00 -7.34
CA SER A 112 27.78 54.03 -6.30
C SER A 112 27.37 52.61 -5.83
N PRO A 113 26.80 52.48 -4.61
CA PRO A 113 26.23 51.21 -4.14
C PRO A 113 25.16 50.64 -5.07
N GLU A 114 24.30 51.49 -5.63
CA GLU A 114 23.22 51.08 -6.55
C GLU A 114 23.79 50.52 -7.87
N ALA A 115 24.83 51.17 -8.41
CA ALA A 115 25.54 50.67 -9.58
C ALA A 115 26.21 49.32 -9.30
N ALA A 116 26.79 49.15 -8.11
CA ALA A 116 27.41 47.90 -7.67
C ALA A 116 26.38 46.75 -7.53
N VAL A 117 25.26 47.01 -6.88
CA VAL A 117 24.14 46.04 -6.75
C VAL A 117 23.62 45.63 -8.12
N SER A 118 23.35 46.60 -8.99
CA SER A 118 22.85 46.36 -10.35
C SER A 118 23.83 45.50 -11.17
N LEU A 119 25.13 45.79 -11.09
CA LEU A 119 26.17 45.02 -11.77
C LEU A 119 26.23 43.57 -11.26
N ILE A 120 26.23 43.37 -9.93
CA ILE A 120 26.29 42.04 -9.33
C ILE A 120 25.08 41.22 -9.78
N GLU A 121 23.87 41.76 -9.64
CA GLU A 121 22.64 41.04 -9.95
C GLU A 121 22.48 40.75 -11.45
N ALA A 122 23.03 41.60 -12.32
CA ALA A 122 23.06 41.35 -13.77
C ALA A 122 23.95 40.16 -14.15
N VAL A 123 25.00 39.86 -13.39
CA VAL A 123 25.91 38.72 -13.66
C VAL A 123 25.56 37.46 -12.89
N LEU A 124 24.61 37.52 -11.95
CA LEU A 124 24.19 36.35 -11.19
C LEU A 124 23.59 35.28 -12.12
N PRO A 125 23.93 33.99 -11.92
CA PRO A 125 23.30 32.91 -12.66
C PRO A 125 21.76 32.95 -12.55
N TRP A 126 21.10 33.03 -13.71
CA TRP A 126 19.66 33.29 -13.81
C TRP A 126 18.82 32.29 -13.01
N ARG A 127 17.98 32.78 -12.08
CA ARG A 127 17.11 31.99 -11.19
C ARG A 127 17.83 30.93 -10.35
N ALA A 128 19.16 30.99 -10.26
CA ALA A 128 19.95 30.10 -9.43
C ALA A 128 20.49 30.79 -8.18
N SER A 129 20.46 32.13 -8.13
CA SER A 129 21.00 32.92 -7.03
C SER A 129 19.94 33.77 -6.33
N ASN A 130 20.20 34.10 -5.06
CA ASN A 130 19.49 35.14 -4.33
C ASN A 130 20.12 36.51 -4.64
N ASP A 131 19.32 37.57 -4.57
CA ASP A 131 19.74 38.94 -4.82
C ASP A 131 20.56 39.53 -3.65
N CYS A 132 21.11 40.73 -3.81
CA CYS A 132 22.00 41.34 -2.82
C CYS A 132 21.30 41.54 -1.46
N ALA A 133 20.05 41.98 -1.46
CA ALA A 133 19.26 42.20 -0.23
C ALA A 133 19.04 40.89 0.56
N TYR A 134 19.04 39.76 -0.13
CA TYR A 134 18.91 38.42 0.45
C TYR A 134 20.26 37.77 0.75
N GLY A 135 21.37 38.51 0.66
CA GLY A 135 22.69 38.05 1.08
C GLY A 135 23.40 37.15 0.09
N LEU A 136 23.01 37.18 -1.20
CA LEU A 136 23.62 36.42 -2.29
C LEU A 136 23.62 34.88 -2.06
N GLY A 137 24.33 34.16 -2.93
CA GLY A 137 24.42 32.70 -2.92
C GLY A 137 23.29 32.01 -3.66
N LEU A 138 23.37 30.68 -3.77
CA LEU A 138 22.38 29.88 -4.48
C LEU A 138 21.01 29.89 -3.78
N THR A 139 19.94 29.76 -4.56
CA THR A 139 18.58 29.60 -4.05
C THR A 139 18.42 28.29 -3.27
N LYS A 140 17.41 28.23 -2.39
CA LYS A 140 17.15 27.07 -1.53
C LYS A 140 16.84 25.81 -2.34
N GLU A 141 16.24 25.96 -3.52
CA GLU A 141 15.95 24.88 -4.44
C GLU A 141 17.22 24.14 -4.91
N LEU A 142 18.38 24.81 -4.80
CA LEU A 142 19.69 24.30 -5.18
C LEU A 142 20.54 23.86 -3.98
N ASP A 143 19.94 23.69 -2.81
CA ASP A 143 20.65 23.24 -1.61
C ASP A 143 21.39 21.91 -1.84
N ALA A 144 20.81 21.01 -2.64
CA ALA A 144 21.41 19.73 -3.01
C ALA A 144 22.76 19.89 -3.73
N ILE A 145 22.97 20.99 -4.46
CA ILE A 145 24.22 21.23 -5.20
C ILE A 145 25.38 21.47 -4.23
N TRP A 146 25.23 22.39 -3.27
CA TRP A 146 26.30 22.67 -2.32
C TRP A 146 26.48 21.53 -1.31
N LEU A 147 25.41 20.83 -0.93
CA LEU A 147 25.51 19.61 -0.10
C LEU A 147 26.33 18.53 -0.81
N GLY A 148 26.16 18.38 -2.13
CA GLY A 148 26.98 17.48 -2.94
C GLY A 148 28.44 17.91 -3.00
N ILE A 149 28.69 19.20 -3.28
CA ILE A 149 30.06 19.74 -3.35
C ILE A 149 30.79 19.60 -1.99
N GLN A 150 30.10 19.80 -0.87
CA GLN A 150 30.68 19.66 0.47
C GLN A 150 31.17 18.26 0.83
N GLN A 151 30.78 17.23 0.07
CA GLN A 151 31.32 15.88 0.24
C GLN A 151 32.79 15.81 -0.18
N ILE A 152 33.26 16.76 -0.99
CA ILE A 152 34.67 16.90 -1.35
C ILE A 152 35.40 17.60 -0.20
N SER A 153 36.32 16.88 0.43
CA SER A 153 37.07 17.41 1.58
C SER A 153 37.97 18.57 1.15
N GLY A 154 37.93 19.67 1.91
CA GLY A 154 38.77 20.84 1.69
C GLY A 154 38.22 21.87 0.71
N VAL A 155 37.01 21.67 0.15
CA VAL A 155 36.38 22.66 -0.73
C VAL A 155 35.64 23.73 0.07
N ASP A 156 35.93 24.99 -0.21
CA ASP A 156 35.30 26.17 0.39
C ASP A 156 34.81 27.21 -0.62
N THR A 157 35.11 27.00 -1.91
CA THR A 157 34.86 27.96 -2.98
C THR A 157 34.17 27.31 -4.17
N LEU A 158 33.15 28.00 -4.72
CA LEU A 158 32.53 27.65 -6.01
C LEU A 158 32.87 28.74 -7.02
N ILE A 159 33.48 28.40 -8.14
CA ILE A 159 33.79 29.33 -9.24
C ILE A 159 32.81 29.05 -10.37
N VAL A 160 31.95 30.02 -10.67
CA VAL A 160 31.01 29.96 -11.79
C VAL A 160 31.62 30.68 -12.98
N THR A 161 31.86 29.94 -14.06
CA THR A 161 32.48 30.44 -15.30
C THR A 161 31.46 30.52 -16.43
N LYS A 162 31.71 31.35 -17.44
CA LYS A 162 30.85 31.38 -18.65
C LYS A 162 31.00 30.10 -19.49
N ASP A 163 32.24 29.68 -19.72
CA ASP A 163 32.59 28.54 -20.56
C ASP A 163 33.58 27.59 -19.86
N GLY A 164 33.81 26.44 -20.49
CA GLY A 164 34.75 25.42 -20.02
C GLY A 164 34.04 24.17 -19.48
N GLU A 165 34.74 23.47 -18.60
CA GLU A 165 34.31 22.20 -18.02
C GLU A 165 34.34 22.25 -16.49
N THR A 166 33.51 21.42 -15.87
CA THR A 166 33.48 21.28 -14.42
C THR A 166 34.73 20.56 -13.94
N LYS A 167 35.49 21.19 -13.04
CA LYS A 167 36.76 20.65 -12.53
C LYS A 167 36.99 21.06 -11.08
N LEU A 168 37.87 20.32 -10.39
CA LEU A 168 38.35 20.65 -9.06
C LEU A 168 39.73 21.30 -9.18
N GLU A 169 39.88 22.51 -8.64
CA GLU A 169 41.13 23.27 -8.61
C GLU A 169 41.45 23.67 -7.17
N GLY A 170 42.33 22.91 -6.50
CA GLY A 170 42.67 23.14 -5.10
C GLY A 170 41.44 23.01 -4.18
N SER A 171 41.09 24.09 -3.47
CA SER A 171 39.89 24.20 -2.61
C SER A 171 38.64 24.72 -3.35
N ALA A 172 38.72 24.90 -4.68
CA ALA A 172 37.65 25.47 -5.48
C ALA A 172 37.07 24.45 -6.47
N VAL A 173 35.74 24.40 -6.57
CA VAL A 173 35.06 23.71 -7.67
C VAL A 173 34.74 24.73 -8.74
N VAL A 174 35.28 24.54 -9.94
CA VAL A 174 34.96 25.33 -11.13
C VAL A 174 33.78 24.67 -11.83
N MET A 175 32.74 25.45 -12.13
CA MET A 175 31.51 24.99 -12.78
C MET A 175 31.04 26.01 -13.81
N PRO A 176 30.87 25.62 -15.09
CA PRO A 176 30.26 26.48 -16.09
C PRO A 176 28.79 26.80 -15.75
N GLU A 177 28.34 28.01 -16.07
CA GLU A 177 26.95 28.47 -15.85
C GLU A 177 25.94 27.54 -16.54
N ARG A 178 26.27 27.01 -17.71
CA ARG A 178 25.46 26.01 -18.44
C ARG A 178 25.21 24.73 -17.63
N GLU A 179 26.21 24.28 -16.86
CA GLU A 179 26.09 23.05 -16.07
C GLU A 179 25.29 23.32 -14.79
N LEU A 180 25.48 24.50 -14.18
CA LEU A 180 24.66 24.96 -13.05
C LEU A 180 23.17 25.06 -13.46
N ASP A 181 22.86 25.64 -14.63
CA ASP A 181 21.49 25.71 -15.14
C ASP A 181 20.91 24.32 -15.47
N ARG A 182 21.74 23.41 -15.99
CA ARG A 182 21.34 22.01 -16.24
C ARG A 182 20.94 21.30 -14.94
N LEU A 183 21.75 21.44 -13.90
CA LEU A 183 21.46 20.88 -12.56
C LEU A 183 20.20 21.50 -11.96
N ARG A 184 20.06 22.83 -12.04
CA ARG A 184 18.86 23.56 -11.59
C ARG A 184 17.59 23.02 -12.26
N ARG A 185 17.57 22.90 -13.59
CA ARG A 185 16.42 22.36 -14.33
C ARG A 185 16.10 20.91 -13.98
N ALA A 186 17.11 20.09 -13.70
CA ALA A 186 16.93 18.71 -13.27
C ALA A 186 16.26 18.63 -11.89
N LEU A 187 16.74 19.42 -10.92
CA LEU A 187 16.16 19.52 -9.59
C LEU A 187 14.73 20.08 -9.62
N ASP A 188 14.47 21.11 -10.44
CA ASP A 188 13.13 21.67 -10.62
C ASP A 188 12.13 20.64 -11.17
N ARG A 189 12.54 19.78 -12.11
CA ARG A 189 11.72 18.69 -12.63
C ARG A 189 11.41 17.66 -11.54
N ALA A 190 12.41 17.20 -10.80
CA ALA A 190 12.21 16.25 -9.71
C ALA A 190 11.26 16.81 -8.64
N ASN A 191 11.46 18.06 -8.23
CA ASN A 191 10.63 18.74 -7.24
C ASN A 191 9.18 18.91 -7.71
N ARG A 192 8.92 19.08 -9.02
CA ARG A 192 7.54 19.08 -9.56
C ARG A 192 6.85 17.74 -9.37
N HIS A 193 7.52 16.62 -9.69
CA HIS A 193 6.94 15.29 -9.51
C HIS A 193 6.64 14.97 -8.03
N VAL A 194 7.56 15.32 -7.12
CA VAL A 194 7.36 15.15 -5.68
C VAL A 194 6.16 15.97 -5.19
N ARG A 195 6.05 17.24 -5.60
CA ARG A 195 4.92 18.10 -5.23
C ARG A 195 3.58 17.53 -5.69
N SER A 196 3.48 17.01 -6.91
CA SER A 196 2.26 16.38 -7.42
C SER A 196 1.85 15.15 -6.61
N ARG A 197 2.80 14.28 -6.25
CA ARG A 197 2.54 13.10 -5.41
C ARG A 197 2.09 13.49 -4.00
N VAL A 198 2.76 14.46 -3.38
CA VAL A 198 2.38 14.98 -2.06
C VAL A 198 1.00 15.63 -2.09
N GLN A 199 0.67 16.36 -3.17
CA GLN A 199 -0.65 16.98 -3.31
C GLN A 199 -1.75 15.93 -3.45
N LEU A 200 -1.53 14.89 -4.26
CA LEU A 200 -2.47 13.77 -4.38
C LEU A 200 -2.64 13.04 -3.04
N ALA A 201 -1.54 12.80 -2.32
CA ALA A 201 -1.56 12.25 -0.97
C ALA A 201 -2.43 13.08 -0.02
N LYS A 202 -2.26 14.41 0.01
CA LYS A 202 -3.07 15.32 0.83
C LYS A 202 -4.55 15.29 0.45
N THR A 203 -4.88 15.32 -0.84
CA THR A 203 -6.28 15.32 -1.29
C THR A 203 -6.96 13.98 -1.01
N THR A 204 -6.26 12.86 -1.22
CA THR A 204 -6.75 11.51 -0.85
C THR A 204 -6.99 11.41 0.66
N HIS A 205 -6.06 11.91 1.48
CA HIS A 205 -6.21 11.89 2.93
C HIS A 205 -7.45 12.65 3.38
N ILE A 206 -7.63 13.91 2.94
CA ILE A 206 -8.81 14.71 3.28
C ILE A 206 -10.10 14.07 2.78
N ARG A 207 -10.09 13.50 1.57
CA ARG A 207 -11.27 12.79 1.06
C ARG A 207 -11.66 11.64 1.98
N ASN A 208 -10.71 10.76 2.31
CA ASN A 208 -10.98 9.55 3.08
C ASN A 208 -11.34 9.85 4.54
N THR A 209 -10.68 10.82 5.17
CA THR A 209 -10.91 11.11 6.60
C THR A 209 -12.08 12.04 6.85
N LEU A 210 -12.35 13.00 5.96
CA LEU A 210 -13.41 13.99 6.15
C LEU A 210 -14.60 13.71 5.23
N LEU A 211 -14.40 13.69 3.92
CA LEU A 211 -15.51 13.65 2.97
C LEU A 211 -16.27 12.33 2.98
N THR A 212 -15.57 11.20 3.10
CA THR A 212 -16.18 9.88 3.23
C THR A 212 -17.00 9.75 4.51
N GLN A 213 -16.58 10.38 5.62
CA GLN A 213 -17.36 10.38 6.86
C GLN A 213 -18.66 11.18 6.72
N LEU A 214 -18.60 12.31 6.00
CA LEU A 214 -19.74 13.21 5.86
C LEU A 214 -20.76 12.71 4.84
N ILE A 215 -20.31 12.25 3.66
CA ILE A 215 -21.20 11.82 2.57
C ILE A 215 -20.59 10.60 1.86
N PRO A 216 -20.74 9.40 2.45
CA PRO A 216 -20.12 8.17 1.93
C PRO A 216 -20.53 7.85 0.49
N GLU A 217 -21.81 8.02 0.16
CA GLU A 217 -22.39 7.72 -1.17
C GLU A 217 -21.75 8.53 -2.30
N ARG A 218 -21.34 9.77 -2.01
CA ARG A 218 -20.73 10.67 -3.00
C ARG A 218 -19.21 10.60 -2.99
N PHE A 219 -18.63 10.29 -1.84
CA PHE A 219 -17.20 10.27 -1.63
C PHE A 219 -16.74 8.92 -1.08
N PRO A 220 -16.81 7.84 -1.88
CA PRO A 220 -16.24 6.57 -1.47
C PRO A 220 -14.73 6.71 -1.21
N PRO A 221 -14.19 5.94 -0.25
CA PRO A 221 -12.79 6.00 0.13
C PRO A 221 -11.91 5.53 -1.03
N ILE A 222 -10.84 6.27 -1.31
CA ILE A 222 -9.84 5.92 -2.32
C ILE A 222 -8.72 5.13 -1.64
N VAL A 223 -8.41 3.96 -2.16
CA VAL A 223 -7.31 3.13 -1.67
C VAL A 223 -6.10 3.31 -2.58
N GLN A 224 -4.92 3.56 -2.01
CA GLN A 224 -3.67 3.56 -2.76
C GLN A 224 -2.98 2.21 -2.61
N VAL A 225 -2.38 1.74 -3.69
CA VAL A 225 -1.57 0.51 -3.70
C VAL A 225 -0.10 0.91 -3.64
N GLY A 226 0.62 0.39 -2.66
CA GLY A 226 2.06 0.56 -2.53
C GLY A 226 2.80 -0.13 -3.68
N ALA A 227 4.09 0.18 -3.84
CA ALA A 227 4.92 -0.39 -4.91
C ALA A 227 5.03 -1.93 -4.87
N THR A 228 4.75 -2.53 -3.71
CA THR A 228 4.76 -3.97 -3.41
C THR A 228 3.36 -4.59 -3.34
N GLY A 229 2.31 -3.86 -3.76
CA GLY A 229 0.95 -4.38 -3.81
C GLY A 229 0.17 -4.28 -2.50
N GLU A 230 0.78 -3.82 -1.40
CA GLU A 230 0.03 -3.58 -0.16
C GLU A 230 -0.94 -2.40 -0.30
N LEU A 231 -2.08 -2.48 0.38
CA LEU A 231 -3.00 -1.35 0.49
C LEU A 231 -2.39 -0.34 1.46
N VAL A 232 -1.92 0.79 0.93
CA VAL A 232 -1.31 1.86 1.71
C VAL A 232 -2.32 2.98 1.90
N GLU A 233 -2.61 3.30 3.15
CA GLU A 233 -3.32 4.52 3.49
C GLU A 233 -2.31 5.67 3.55
N VAL A 234 -2.54 6.73 2.77
CA VAL A 234 -1.83 7.98 3.00
C VAL A 234 -2.41 8.65 4.24
N ARG A 235 -1.71 8.50 5.37
CA ARG A 235 -2.01 9.20 6.62
C ARG A 235 -0.97 10.25 6.91
N LEU A 236 -1.43 11.44 7.26
CA LEU A 236 -0.58 12.53 7.74
C LEU A 236 -0.49 12.53 9.28
N ASP A 237 -1.26 11.68 9.95
CA ASP A 237 -1.37 11.55 11.40
C ASP A 237 -0.74 10.24 11.92
N ARG A 238 0.05 10.33 13.02
CA ARG A 238 0.90 9.24 13.55
C ARG A 238 0.20 8.24 14.51
N ALA A 239 -1.13 8.19 14.55
CA ALA A 239 -1.83 7.33 15.51
C ALA A 239 -1.77 5.84 15.10
N ARG A 240 -1.27 4.96 15.99
CA ARG A 240 -1.28 3.50 15.79
C ARG A 240 -2.73 2.98 15.78
N GLN A 241 -3.13 2.30 14.71
CA GLN A 241 -4.46 1.68 14.61
C GLN A 241 -4.59 0.46 15.54
N SER A 242 -5.79 0.27 16.08
CA SER A 242 -6.19 -0.97 16.72
C SER A 242 -6.40 -2.08 15.68
N THR A 243 -6.20 -3.34 16.07
CA THR A 243 -6.45 -4.51 15.20
C THR A 243 -7.88 -4.57 14.66
N ALA A 244 -8.85 -4.03 15.41
CA ALA A 244 -10.24 -3.93 14.97
C ALA A 244 -10.42 -2.94 13.81
N ALA A 245 -9.74 -1.79 13.83
CA ALA A 245 -9.77 -0.81 12.75
C ALA A 245 -9.16 -1.38 11.46
N VAL A 246 -8.03 -2.09 11.56
CA VAL A 246 -7.39 -2.76 10.42
C VAL A 246 -8.34 -3.80 9.79
N ARG A 247 -9.05 -4.59 10.61
CA ARG A 247 -10.04 -5.57 10.11
C ARG A 247 -11.24 -4.90 9.45
N ALA A 248 -11.76 -3.82 10.02
CA ALA A 248 -12.86 -3.06 9.43
C ALA A 248 -12.45 -2.48 8.06
N GLN A 249 -11.22 -1.98 7.97
CA GLN A 249 -10.68 -1.43 6.74
C GLN A 249 -10.52 -2.48 5.64
N ARG A 250 -9.91 -3.65 5.95
CA ARG A 250 -9.81 -4.75 4.98
C ARG A 250 -11.17 -5.17 4.43
N ARG A 251 -12.21 -5.22 5.29
CA ARG A 251 -13.59 -5.49 4.86
C ARG A 251 -14.15 -4.40 3.95
N ALA A 252 -13.85 -3.13 4.22
CA ALA A 252 -14.26 -2.01 3.38
C ALA A 252 -13.62 -2.08 1.98
N THR A 253 -12.34 -2.44 1.88
CA THR A 253 -11.67 -2.62 0.58
C THR A 253 -12.28 -3.77 -0.23
N VAL A 254 -12.49 -4.95 0.39
CA VAL A 254 -13.14 -6.08 -0.28
C VAL A 254 -14.55 -5.69 -0.76
N ARG A 255 -15.29 -4.89 0.03
CA ARG A 255 -16.59 -4.37 -0.36
C ARG A 255 -16.50 -3.44 -1.58
N ALA A 256 -15.54 -2.52 -1.59
CA ALA A 256 -15.34 -1.61 -2.72
C ALA A 256 -14.97 -2.35 -4.01
N VAL A 257 -14.09 -3.36 -3.95
CA VAL A 257 -13.77 -4.22 -5.10
C VAL A 257 -15.03 -4.93 -5.61
N ARG A 258 -15.84 -5.48 -4.70
CA ARG A 258 -17.10 -6.16 -5.06
C ARG A 258 -18.10 -5.21 -5.72
N GLU A 259 -18.25 -3.98 -5.20
CA GLU A 259 -19.17 -2.97 -5.75
C GLU A 259 -18.75 -2.49 -7.14
N ASN A 260 -17.45 -2.50 -7.44
CA ASN A 260 -16.91 -2.09 -8.74
C ASN A 260 -16.62 -3.28 -9.69
N ALA A 261 -16.93 -4.52 -9.30
CA ALA A 261 -16.54 -5.71 -10.08
C ALA A 261 -17.05 -5.67 -11.53
N ALA A 262 -18.26 -5.16 -11.78
CA ALA A 262 -18.81 -5.03 -13.13
C ALA A 262 -18.06 -4.01 -13.99
N LEU A 263 -17.56 -2.92 -13.40
CA LEU A 263 -16.73 -1.94 -14.08
C LEU A 263 -15.36 -2.52 -14.40
N ILE A 264 -14.72 -3.19 -13.43
CA ILE A 264 -13.44 -3.87 -13.62
C ILE A 264 -13.57 -4.94 -14.72
N ALA A 265 -14.66 -5.70 -14.74
CA ALA A 265 -14.92 -6.70 -15.78
C ALA A 265 -14.98 -6.08 -17.19
N HIS A 266 -15.37 -4.81 -17.32
CA HIS A 266 -15.43 -4.11 -18.59
C HIS A 266 -14.08 -3.50 -18.99
N GLU A 267 -13.37 -2.89 -18.04
CA GLU A 267 -12.12 -2.15 -18.29
C GLU A 267 -10.86 -3.04 -18.27
N ALA A 268 -10.87 -4.08 -17.44
CA ALA A 268 -9.73 -4.93 -17.09
C ALA A 268 -10.18 -6.40 -16.83
N PRO A 269 -10.74 -7.08 -17.85
CA PRO A 269 -11.32 -8.42 -17.68
C PRO A 269 -10.30 -9.49 -17.29
N GLU A 270 -9.06 -9.40 -17.78
CA GLU A 270 -8.01 -10.39 -17.49
C GLU A 270 -7.59 -10.28 -16.02
N GLU A 271 -7.37 -9.07 -15.51
CA GLU A 271 -7.00 -8.82 -14.12
C GLU A 271 -8.09 -9.25 -13.13
N LEU A 272 -9.37 -9.07 -13.48
CA LEU A 272 -10.46 -9.57 -12.65
C LEU A 272 -10.47 -11.10 -12.62
N MET A 273 -10.16 -11.75 -13.74
CA MET A 273 -10.13 -13.20 -13.85
C MET A 273 -8.95 -13.79 -13.07
N GLU A 274 -7.77 -13.16 -13.11
CA GLU A 274 -6.62 -13.52 -12.27
C GLU A 274 -6.94 -13.35 -10.78
N LEU A 275 -7.56 -12.22 -10.40
CA LEU A 275 -7.98 -11.99 -9.03
C LEU A 275 -9.00 -13.04 -8.56
N HIS A 276 -9.96 -13.40 -9.41
CA HIS A 276 -10.94 -14.45 -9.11
C HIS A 276 -10.26 -15.79 -8.88
N ALA A 277 -9.37 -16.21 -9.77
CA ALA A 277 -8.61 -17.45 -9.64
C ALA A 277 -7.78 -17.49 -8.36
N GLU A 278 -7.11 -16.38 -8.01
CA GLU A 278 -6.33 -16.27 -6.78
C GLU A 278 -7.22 -16.34 -5.52
N ILE A 279 -8.38 -15.69 -5.53
CA ILE A 279 -9.37 -15.77 -4.44
C ILE A 279 -9.84 -17.22 -4.27
N GLU A 280 -10.19 -17.91 -5.35
CA GLU A 280 -10.62 -19.31 -5.30
C GLU A 280 -9.53 -20.21 -4.74
N ARG A 281 -8.29 -20.06 -5.22
CA ARG A 281 -7.13 -20.82 -4.77
C ARG A 281 -6.88 -20.66 -3.28
N VAL A 282 -6.81 -19.42 -2.79
CA VAL A 282 -6.56 -19.12 -1.36
C VAL A 282 -7.72 -19.61 -0.48
N THR A 283 -8.96 -19.47 -0.95
CA THR A 283 -10.15 -19.94 -0.23
C THR A 283 -10.17 -21.46 -0.13
N LEU A 284 -9.88 -22.16 -1.23
CA LEU A 284 -9.80 -23.62 -1.27
C LEU A 284 -8.67 -24.15 -0.37
N ALA A 285 -7.49 -23.54 -0.42
CA ALA A 285 -6.36 -23.92 0.45
C ALA A 285 -6.73 -23.79 1.93
N SER A 286 -7.33 -22.66 2.33
CA SER A 286 -7.76 -22.42 3.72
C SER A 286 -8.84 -23.41 4.16
N MET A 287 -9.74 -23.81 3.25
CA MET A 287 -10.77 -24.81 3.52
C MET A 287 -10.17 -26.21 3.67
N ILE A 288 -9.19 -26.58 2.82
CA ILE A 288 -8.47 -27.86 2.92
C ILE A 288 -7.75 -27.96 4.26
N GLU A 289 -7.05 -26.92 4.71
CA GLU A 289 -6.42 -26.88 6.04
C GLU A 289 -7.44 -27.13 7.16
N ARG A 290 -8.63 -26.49 7.06
CA ARG A 290 -9.71 -26.72 8.02
C ARG A 290 -10.24 -28.16 7.95
N TYR A 291 -10.39 -28.73 6.76
CA TYR A 291 -10.82 -30.12 6.56
C TYR A 291 -9.85 -31.10 7.21
N GLU A 292 -8.55 -30.92 6.96
CA GLU A 292 -7.47 -31.73 7.56
C GLU A 292 -7.44 -31.60 9.09
N GLY A 293 -7.57 -30.37 9.59
CA GLY A 293 -7.68 -30.11 11.02
C GLY A 293 -8.90 -30.78 11.66
N MET A 294 -10.02 -30.86 10.94
CA MET A 294 -11.22 -31.60 11.38
C MET A 294 -11.02 -33.11 11.34
N LEU A 295 -10.32 -33.66 10.33
CA LEU A 295 -10.00 -35.09 10.25
C LEU A 295 -9.10 -35.57 11.39
N ALA A 296 -8.19 -34.72 11.86
CA ALA A 296 -7.33 -35.01 13.00
C ALA A 296 -8.07 -35.05 14.35
N GLN A 297 -9.36 -34.69 14.38
CA GLN A 297 -10.18 -34.62 15.57
C GLN A 297 -11.31 -35.66 15.54
N THR A 298 -11.73 -36.13 16.72
CA THR A 298 -12.94 -36.95 16.85
C THR A 298 -14.17 -36.06 16.94
N LEU A 299 -14.73 -35.70 15.79
CA LEU A 299 -15.92 -34.83 15.70
C LEU A 299 -17.21 -35.63 15.48
N PRO A 300 -18.34 -35.19 16.04
CA PRO A 300 -19.65 -35.81 15.78
C PRO A 300 -20.12 -35.53 14.34
N GLU A 301 -21.01 -36.39 13.83
CA GLU A 301 -21.57 -36.33 12.48
C GLU A 301 -22.15 -34.94 12.12
N GLY A 302 -22.90 -34.32 13.04
CA GLY A 302 -23.47 -32.98 12.83
C GLY A 302 -22.45 -31.87 12.57
N ARG A 303 -21.20 -32.01 13.07
CA ARG A 303 -20.12 -31.06 12.73
C ARG A 303 -19.68 -31.21 11.27
N TRP A 304 -19.68 -32.44 10.74
CA TRP A 304 -19.38 -32.72 9.34
C TRP A 304 -20.52 -32.29 8.42
N GLN A 305 -21.77 -32.56 8.80
CA GLN A 305 -22.95 -32.05 8.09
C GLN A 305 -22.90 -30.52 7.98
N SER A 306 -22.69 -29.81 9.08
CA SER A 306 -22.56 -28.35 9.06
C SER A 306 -21.38 -27.87 8.21
N PHE A 307 -20.26 -28.60 8.21
CA PHE A 307 -19.13 -28.27 7.34
C PHE A 307 -19.49 -28.40 5.85
N PHE A 308 -20.15 -29.49 5.44
CA PHE A 308 -20.57 -29.67 4.04
C PHE A 308 -21.69 -28.70 3.63
N GLU A 309 -22.59 -28.34 4.53
CA GLU A 309 -23.63 -27.32 4.27
C GLU A 309 -23.01 -25.95 3.93
N HIS A 310 -21.99 -25.53 4.70
CA HIS A 310 -21.28 -24.28 4.42
C HIS A 310 -20.35 -24.35 3.20
N ASN A 311 -20.01 -25.56 2.73
CA ASN A 311 -19.10 -25.81 1.62
C ASN A 311 -19.73 -26.76 0.60
N ILE A 312 -20.95 -26.45 0.17
CA ILE A 312 -21.79 -27.37 -0.61
C ILE A 312 -21.16 -27.84 -1.92
N PHE A 313 -20.25 -27.03 -2.50
CA PHE A 313 -19.51 -27.39 -3.71
C PHE A 313 -18.70 -28.68 -3.54
N ILE A 314 -18.27 -29.03 -2.32
CA ILE A 314 -17.55 -30.29 -2.07
C ILE A 314 -18.48 -31.48 -2.39
N LEU A 315 -19.76 -31.37 -2.06
CA LEU A 315 -20.75 -32.40 -2.40
C LEU A 315 -21.04 -32.45 -3.90
N THR A 316 -20.97 -31.32 -4.60
CA THR A 316 -21.21 -31.31 -6.06
C THR A 316 -20.12 -32.07 -6.83
N MET A 317 -18.89 -32.13 -6.29
CA MET A 317 -17.77 -32.92 -6.85
C MET A 317 -17.97 -34.45 -6.80
N LEU A 318 -19.01 -34.93 -6.09
CA LEU A 318 -19.41 -36.34 -6.08
C LEU A 318 -20.20 -36.73 -7.35
N PHE A 319 -20.64 -35.75 -8.13
CA PHE A 319 -21.52 -35.97 -9.27
C PHE A 319 -20.85 -35.56 -10.57
N ALA A 320 -21.03 -36.38 -11.61
CA ALA A 320 -20.56 -36.05 -12.96
C ALA A 320 -21.41 -34.96 -13.63
N ARG A 321 -22.63 -34.72 -13.13
CA ARG A 321 -23.57 -33.72 -13.62
C ARG A 321 -23.69 -32.57 -12.61
N PRO A 322 -23.95 -31.33 -13.07
CA PRO A 322 -24.22 -30.23 -12.16
C PRO A 322 -25.42 -30.52 -11.26
N VAL A 323 -25.22 -30.36 -9.96
CA VAL A 323 -26.25 -30.50 -8.93
C VAL A 323 -26.38 -29.21 -8.12
N ARG A 324 -27.57 -28.98 -7.57
CA ARG A 324 -27.84 -27.92 -6.59
C ARG A 324 -28.46 -28.51 -5.33
N LEU A 325 -28.14 -27.93 -4.18
CA LEU A 325 -28.80 -28.28 -2.92
C LEU A 325 -30.27 -27.85 -2.98
N LEU A 326 -31.18 -28.77 -2.64
CA LEU A 326 -32.60 -28.49 -2.51
C LEU A 326 -33.01 -28.37 -1.04
N HIS A 327 -32.49 -29.25 -0.19
CA HIS A 327 -32.85 -29.27 1.23
C HIS A 327 -31.78 -29.94 2.09
N THR A 328 -31.57 -29.42 3.30
CA THR A 328 -30.80 -30.07 4.39
C THR A 328 -31.76 -30.72 5.37
N GLN A 329 -31.43 -31.88 5.95
CA GLN A 329 -32.34 -32.62 6.86
C GLN A 329 -33.74 -32.84 6.24
N PHE A 330 -33.77 -33.34 5.00
CA PHE A 330 -35.02 -33.50 4.25
C PHE A 330 -35.85 -34.65 4.82
N HIS A 331 -37.17 -34.48 4.86
CA HIS A 331 -38.10 -35.51 5.31
C HIS A 331 -38.57 -36.35 4.11
N ALA A 332 -37.94 -37.51 3.89
CA ALA A 332 -38.42 -38.48 2.90
C ALA A 332 -39.82 -39.00 3.27
N GLN A 333 -40.06 -39.18 4.57
CA GLN A 333 -41.35 -39.52 5.17
C GLN A 333 -41.61 -38.63 6.38
N GLY A 334 -42.84 -38.08 6.47
CA GLY A 334 -43.27 -37.28 7.61
C GLY A 334 -43.45 -38.11 8.88
N SER A 335 -43.44 -37.44 10.03
CA SER A 335 -43.76 -38.08 11.31
C SER A 335 -45.20 -38.59 11.35
N SER A 336 -45.43 -39.71 12.02
CA SER A 336 -46.78 -40.12 12.43
C SER A 336 -47.36 -39.12 13.45
N LEU A 337 -48.65 -39.27 13.78
CA LEU A 337 -49.33 -38.47 14.81
C LEU A 337 -48.63 -38.52 16.19
N SER A 338 -47.85 -39.57 16.46
CA SER A 338 -47.06 -39.73 17.68
C SER A 338 -45.69 -39.02 17.64
N GLY A 339 -45.37 -38.33 16.54
CA GLY A 339 -44.05 -37.72 16.31
C GLY A 339 -42.97 -38.71 15.85
N SER A 340 -43.23 -40.02 15.92
CA SER A 340 -42.28 -41.08 15.53
C SER A 340 -42.40 -41.47 14.05
N GLY A 341 -41.34 -42.09 13.51
CA GLY A 341 -41.34 -42.69 12.16
C GLY A 341 -40.92 -41.75 11.02
N ALA A 342 -40.51 -40.51 11.33
CA ALA A 342 -39.93 -39.62 10.31
C ALA A 342 -38.65 -40.24 9.74
N GLN A 343 -38.52 -40.16 8.42
CA GLN A 343 -37.29 -40.52 7.72
C GLN A 343 -36.61 -39.24 7.28
N VAL A 344 -35.58 -38.85 8.01
CA VAL A 344 -34.79 -37.65 7.75
C VAL A 344 -33.48 -38.08 7.12
N GLY A 345 -33.11 -37.45 6.01
CA GLY A 345 -31.81 -37.63 5.37
C GLY A 345 -31.03 -36.31 5.32
N ASP A 346 -29.71 -36.40 5.23
CA ASP A 346 -28.86 -35.22 5.45
C ASP A 346 -28.97 -34.18 4.35
N PHE A 347 -28.83 -34.57 3.08
CA PHE A 347 -28.91 -33.65 1.94
C PHE A 347 -29.71 -34.24 0.80
N LEU A 348 -30.65 -33.45 0.28
CA LEU A 348 -31.33 -33.70 -0.99
C LEU A 348 -30.83 -32.69 -2.01
N LEU A 349 -30.33 -33.18 -3.13
CA LEU A 349 -29.87 -32.38 -4.27
C LEU A 349 -30.72 -32.67 -5.50
N GLY A 350 -30.79 -31.69 -6.39
CA GLY A 350 -31.39 -31.82 -7.72
C GLY A 350 -30.32 -31.68 -8.79
N GLU A 351 -30.28 -32.61 -9.73
CA GLU A 351 -29.46 -32.47 -10.94
C GLU A 351 -30.09 -31.51 -11.94
N GLN A 352 -29.29 -31.01 -12.88
CA GLN A 352 -29.83 -30.33 -14.06
C GLN A 352 -30.66 -31.33 -14.89
N GLY A 353 -31.99 -31.16 -14.85
CA GLY A 353 -32.96 -32.11 -15.39
C GLY A 353 -33.95 -32.52 -14.31
N GLN A 354 -34.40 -33.78 -14.35
CA GLN A 354 -35.40 -34.30 -13.42
C GLN A 354 -34.80 -35.13 -12.27
N SER A 355 -33.55 -35.58 -12.38
CA SER A 355 -32.95 -36.50 -11.41
C SER A 355 -32.68 -35.85 -10.05
N LEU A 356 -32.75 -36.67 -9.01
CA LEU A 356 -32.45 -36.29 -7.62
C LEU A 356 -31.20 -37.01 -7.13
N ALA A 357 -30.61 -36.49 -6.07
CA ALA A 357 -29.58 -37.19 -5.33
C ALA A 357 -29.75 -37.04 -3.82
N ILE A 358 -29.52 -38.12 -3.10
CA ILE A 358 -29.48 -38.16 -1.64
C ILE A 358 -28.03 -38.35 -1.24
N VAL A 359 -27.53 -37.46 -0.39
CA VAL A 359 -26.21 -37.61 0.23
C VAL A 359 -26.41 -37.80 1.72
N GLU A 360 -25.92 -38.92 2.24
CA GLU A 360 -25.90 -39.27 3.67
C GLU A 360 -24.46 -39.20 4.18
N ILE A 361 -24.24 -38.52 5.31
CA ILE A 361 -22.92 -38.34 5.91
C ILE A 361 -22.81 -39.17 7.17
N LYS A 362 -21.78 -40.03 7.25
CA LYS A 362 -21.32 -40.60 8.52
C LYS A 362 -20.00 -39.96 8.94
N LYS A 363 -19.54 -40.23 10.15
CA LYS A 363 -18.27 -39.70 10.66
C LYS A 363 -17.05 -40.38 9.97
N PRO A 364 -15.89 -39.70 9.88
CA PRO A 364 -14.66 -40.31 9.35
C PRO A 364 -14.17 -41.52 10.15
N SER A 365 -14.52 -41.60 11.44
CA SER A 365 -14.16 -42.74 12.30
C SER A 365 -15.10 -43.95 12.18
N THR A 366 -16.10 -43.89 11.28
CA THR A 366 -16.96 -45.04 10.98
C THR A 366 -16.14 -46.14 10.33
N MET A 367 -16.16 -47.32 10.95
CA MET A 367 -15.52 -48.51 10.39
C MET A 367 -16.25 -48.91 9.11
N LEU A 368 -15.54 -49.12 8.02
CA LEU A 368 -16.14 -49.54 6.73
C LEU A 368 -16.24 -51.07 6.62
N MET A 369 -15.23 -51.77 7.12
CA MET A 369 -15.12 -53.23 7.08
C MET A 369 -15.03 -53.79 8.50
N LEU A 370 -15.37 -55.07 8.66
CA LEU A 370 -15.14 -55.80 9.90
C LEU A 370 -13.64 -55.95 10.16
N ASN A 371 -13.25 -55.99 11.44
CA ASN A 371 -11.86 -56.23 11.83
C ASN A 371 -11.45 -57.70 11.68
N ALA A 372 -12.41 -58.63 11.74
CA ALA A 372 -12.18 -60.05 11.55
C ALA A 372 -12.59 -60.48 10.14
N ALA A 373 -11.78 -61.35 9.54
CA ALA A 373 -12.09 -61.93 8.24
C ALA A 373 -13.34 -62.84 8.32
N TYR A 374 -14.14 -62.80 7.27
CA TYR A 374 -15.26 -63.68 7.07
C TYR A 374 -14.78 -65.08 6.65
N ARG A 375 -14.69 -65.99 7.63
CA ARG A 375 -14.34 -67.42 7.49
C ARG A 375 -12.93 -67.76 7.01
N ASN A 376 -12.39 -67.13 5.95
CA ASN A 376 -11.22 -67.63 5.21
C ASN A 376 -10.01 -66.68 5.16
N SER A 377 -9.80 -65.85 6.21
CA SER A 377 -8.67 -64.90 6.39
C SER A 377 -8.46 -63.82 5.30
N GLU A 378 -9.06 -63.97 4.13
CA GLU A 378 -8.83 -63.12 2.95
C GLU A 378 -10.00 -62.17 2.67
N VAL A 379 -11.22 -62.54 3.07
CA VAL A 379 -12.45 -61.77 2.80
C VAL A 379 -12.89 -61.05 4.06
N TYR A 380 -13.24 -59.78 3.95
CA TYR A 380 -13.81 -59.01 5.06
C TYR A 380 -15.22 -58.54 4.69
N GLY A 381 -16.17 -58.69 5.63
CA GLY A 381 -17.53 -58.20 5.45
C GLY A 381 -17.62 -56.68 5.71
N PRO A 382 -18.63 -56.00 5.16
CA PRO A 382 -18.91 -54.61 5.53
C PRO A 382 -19.28 -54.52 7.01
N SER A 383 -18.98 -53.38 7.64
CA SER A 383 -19.40 -53.13 9.01
C SER A 383 -20.92 -52.99 9.12
N ALA A 384 -21.45 -53.14 10.34
CA ALA A 384 -22.86 -52.87 10.61
C ALA A 384 -23.24 -51.40 10.34
N GLU A 385 -22.32 -50.46 10.61
CA GLU A 385 -22.55 -49.03 10.33
C GLU A 385 -22.66 -48.77 8.83
N LEU A 386 -21.74 -49.31 8.01
CA LEU A 386 -21.77 -49.12 6.56
C LEU A 386 -23.00 -49.80 5.93
N SER A 387 -23.27 -51.06 6.30
CA SER A 387 -24.45 -51.78 5.83
C SER A 387 -25.75 -51.09 6.27
N GLY A 388 -25.77 -50.53 7.47
CA GLY A 388 -26.88 -49.74 7.99
C GLY A 388 -27.10 -48.46 7.18
N ALA A 389 -26.03 -47.71 6.89
CA ALA A 389 -26.10 -46.48 6.09
C ALA A 389 -26.61 -46.74 4.66
N ILE A 390 -26.14 -47.81 4.01
CA ILE A 390 -26.63 -48.25 2.69
C ILE A 390 -28.13 -48.56 2.73
N THR A 391 -28.56 -49.31 3.75
CA THR A 391 -29.98 -49.65 3.91
C THR A 391 -30.81 -48.39 4.19
N GLN A 392 -30.29 -47.47 5.02
CA GLN A 392 -30.94 -46.21 5.36
C GLN A 392 -31.18 -45.33 4.12
N VAL A 393 -30.15 -45.11 3.28
CA VAL A 393 -30.28 -44.25 2.11
C VAL A 393 -31.22 -44.83 1.04
N LEU A 394 -31.21 -46.16 0.86
CA LEU A 394 -32.16 -46.85 -0.02
C LEU A 394 -33.59 -46.78 0.52
N TYR A 395 -33.77 -46.86 1.83
CA TYR A 395 -35.08 -46.68 2.45
C TYR A 395 -35.59 -45.25 2.29
N GLN A 396 -34.73 -44.24 2.50
CA GLN A 396 -35.05 -42.83 2.24
C GLN A 396 -35.42 -42.60 0.77
N GLN A 397 -34.68 -43.19 -0.18
CA GLN A 397 -35.00 -43.14 -1.61
C GLN A 397 -36.39 -43.72 -1.91
N SER A 398 -36.68 -44.92 -1.39
CA SER A 398 -37.98 -45.58 -1.57
C SER A 398 -39.11 -44.73 -0.96
N ALA A 399 -38.90 -44.19 0.24
CA ALA A 399 -39.89 -43.35 0.91
C ALA A 399 -40.15 -42.04 0.15
N LEU A 400 -39.10 -41.39 -0.38
CA LEU A 400 -39.23 -40.20 -1.20
C LEU A 400 -40.05 -40.48 -2.47
N HIS A 401 -39.81 -41.62 -3.11
CA HIS A 401 -40.54 -42.06 -4.29
C HIS A 401 -42.02 -42.34 -3.96
N SER A 402 -42.30 -43.13 -2.91
CA SER A 402 -43.68 -43.46 -2.50
C SER A 402 -44.51 -42.23 -2.09
N ASN A 403 -43.85 -41.22 -1.50
CA ASN A 403 -44.52 -40.00 -1.02
C ASN A 403 -44.40 -38.82 -2.00
N TRP A 404 -43.95 -39.06 -3.24
CA TRP A 404 -43.61 -37.98 -4.19
C TRP A 404 -44.76 -37.00 -4.46
N LEU A 405 -46.00 -37.50 -4.53
CA LEU A 405 -47.17 -36.67 -4.82
C LEU A 405 -47.40 -35.56 -3.78
N ALA A 406 -47.01 -35.81 -2.52
CA ALA A 406 -47.05 -34.82 -1.46
C ALA A 406 -45.88 -33.82 -1.55
N HIS A 407 -44.71 -34.29 -2.00
CA HIS A 407 -43.49 -33.49 -2.12
C HIS A 407 -43.48 -32.57 -3.35
N GLN A 408 -44.03 -33.00 -4.49
CA GLN A 408 -44.03 -32.25 -5.75
C GLN A 408 -44.82 -30.93 -5.71
N ILE A 409 -45.64 -30.72 -4.68
CA ILE A 409 -46.38 -29.46 -4.45
C ILE A 409 -45.38 -28.31 -4.18
N ARG A 410 -44.20 -28.63 -3.64
CA ARG A 410 -43.14 -27.66 -3.39
C ARG A 410 -42.54 -27.16 -4.70
N SER A 411 -42.36 -25.85 -4.83
CA SER A 411 -41.85 -25.18 -6.03
C SER A 411 -40.50 -25.73 -6.49
N GLU A 412 -39.62 -26.05 -5.54
CA GLU A 412 -38.23 -26.44 -5.80
C GLU A 412 -38.11 -27.84 -6.41
N LEU A 413 -39.15 -28.68 -6.24
CA LEU A 413 -39.23 -30.07 -6.70
C LEU A 413 -40.14 -30.25 -7.92
N ARG A 414 -40.76 -29.18 -8.42
CA ARG A 414 -41.76 -29.23 -9.50
C ARG A 414 -41.21 -29.87 -10.79
N ASP A 415 -39.96 -29.56 -11.10
CA ASP A 415 -39.27 -30.05 -12.31
C ASP A 415 -38.45 -31.32 -12.03
N SER A 416 -38.53 -31.88 -10.82
CA SER A 416 -37.83 -33.10 -10.44
C SER A 416 -38.73 -34.33 -10.53
N ARG A 417 -38.11 -35.50 -10.57
CA ARG A 417 -38.75 -36.81 -10.58
C ARG A 417 -37.95 -37.77 -9.68
N PRO A 418 -38.63 -38.57 -8.85
CA PRO A 418 -37.95 -39.49 -7.93
C PRO A 418 -37.44 -40.74 -8.66
N ASP A 419 -37.90 -40.99 -9.89
CA ASP A 419 -37.61 -42.18 -10.71
C ASP A 419 -36.10 -42.43 -10.87
N ALA A 420 -35.33 -41.35 -10.94
CA ALA A 420 -33.87 -41.38 -11.04
C ALA A 420 -33.26 -40.63 -9.87
N THR A 421 -33.17 -41.30 -8.71
CA THR A 421 -32.54 -40.77 -7.51
C THR A 421 -31.21 -41.49 -7.25
N LYS A 422 -30.08 -40.78 -7.31
CA LYS A 422 -28.76 -41.34 -6.97
C LYS A 422 -28.52 -41.26 -5.46
N CYS A 423 -28.00 -42.30 -4.84
CA CYS A 423 -27.63 -42.28 -3.42
C CYS A 423 -26.11 -42.24 -3.28
N VAL A 424 -25.61 -41.36 -2.42
CA VAL A 424 -24.20 -41.26 -2.07
C VAL A 424 -24.06 -41.30 -0.55
N ILE A 425 -23.09 -42.05 -0.07
CA ILE A 425 -22.71 -42.10 1.33
C ILE A 425 -21.27 -41.61 1.44
N ILE A 426 -21.06 -40.63 2.31
CA ILE A 426 -19.71 -40.22 2.72
C ILE A 426 -19.45 -40.84 4.08
N ALA A 427 -18.53 -41.82 4.16
CA ALA A 427 -18.28 -42.54 5.42
C ALA A 427 -16.84 -43.02 5.51
N GLY A 428 -16.30 -42.97 6.73
CA GLY A 428 -15.04 -43.63 7.06
C GLY A 428 -13.80 -43.05 6.37
N LEU A 429 -12.68 -43.73 6.61
CA LEU A 429 -11.44 -43.56 5.87
C LEU A 429 -11.16 -44.85 5.08
N THR A 430 -10.49 -44.72 3.93
CA THR A 430 -10.08 -45.87 3.12
C THR A 430 -9.27 -46.85 3.98
N PRO A 431 -9.63 -48.15 4.02
CA PRO A 431 -8.89 -49.12 4.82
C PRO A 431 -7.41 -49.15 4.43
N THR A 432 -6.53 -49.11 5.44
CA THR A 432 -5.08 -49.17 5.24
C THR A 432 -4.58 -50.59 4.96
N GLU A 433 -5.28 -51.60 5.50
CA GLU A 433 -4.97 -53.00 5.30
C GLU A 433 -5.42 -53.49 3.92
N GLU A 434 -4.51 -54.07 3.14
CA GLU A 434 -4.74 -54.40 1.73
C GLU A 434 -5.97 -55.28 1.49
N ARG A 435 -6.17 -56.31 2.32
CA ARG A 435 -7.30 -57.23 2.19
C ARG A 435 -8.65 -56.58 2.52
N GLN A 436 -8.67 -55.71 3.54
CA GLN A 436 -9.86 -54.94 3.88
C GLN A 436 -10.17 -53.93 2.78
N ARG A 437 -9.14 -53.24 2.26
CA ARG A 437 -9.26 -52.30 1.14
C ARG A 437 -9.83 -53.00 -0.09
N ARG A 438 -9.27 -54.15 -0.49
CA ARG A 438 -9.78 -54.94 -1.60
C ARG A 438 -11.24 -55.37 -1.40
N SER A 439 -11.59 -55.82 -0.19
CA SER A 439 -12.96 -56.21 0.13
C SER A 439 -13.93 -55.02 0.08
N PHE A 440 -13.49 -53.84 0.56
CA PHE A 440 -14.24 -52.59 0.47
C PHE A 440 -14.48 -52.18 -0.99
N GLU A 441 -13.44 -52.21 -1.84
CA GLU A 441 -13.57 -51.91 -3.26
C GLU A 441 -14.57 -52.83 -3.97
N ILE A 442 -14.49 -54.14 -3.72
CA ILE A 442 -15.44 -55.10 -4.30
C ILE A 442 -16.86 -54.81 -3.81
N PHE A 443 -17.03 -54.55 -2.51
CA PHE A 443 -18.34 -54.32 -1.91
C PHE A 443 -18.99 -53.03 -2.42
N ARG A 444 -18.28 -51.90 -2.39
CA ARG A 444 -18.85 -50.61 -2.81
C ARG A 444 -19.21 -50.60 -4.30
N ASN A 445 -18.42 -51.26 -5.15
CA ASN A 445 -18.70 -51.34 -6.59
C ASN A 445 -19.82 -52.36 -6.91
N ALA A 446 -20.19 -53.25 -5.99
CA ALA A 446 -21.35 -54.11 -6.13
C ALA A 446 -22.68 -53.38 -5.85
N CYS A 447 -22.64 -52.27 -5.09
CA CYS A 447 -23.80 -51.45 -4.76
C CYS A 447 -24.20 -50.53 -5.94
N LYS A 448 -24.95 -51.07 -6.91
CA LYS A 448 -25.31 -50.34 -8.15
C LYS A 448 -25.99 -48.98 -7.95
N ASN A 449 -26.79 -48.83 -6.89
CA ASN A 449 -27.61 -47.64 -6.66
C ASN A 449 -27.05 -46.73 -5.56
N VAL A 450 -25.95 -47.11 -4.92
CA VAL A 450 -25.35 -46.39 -3.80
C VAL A 450 -23.85 -46.25 -4.02
N GLU A 451 -23.38 -45.03 -4.17
CA GLU A 451 -21.96 -44.72 -4.21
C GLU A 451 -21.44 -44.50 -2.79
N VAL A 452 -20.32 -45.13 -2.43
CA VAL A 452 -19.67 -44.95 -1.12
C VAL A 452 -18.32 -44.27 -1.33
N VAL A 453 -18.16 -43.09 -0.75
CA VAL A 453 -16.95 -42.26 -0.86
C VAL A 453 -16.37 -42.03 0.53
N THR A 454 -15.04 -42.13 0.64
CA THR A 454 -14.35 -41.91 1.92
C THR A 454 -13.93 -40.44 2.09
N PHE A 455 -13.68 -40.03 3.33
CA PHE A 455 -13.27 -38.65 3.60
C PHE A 455 -11.89 -38.31 3.02
N ASP A 456 -10.97 -39.27 3.01
CA ASP A 456 -9.64 -39.10 2.40
C ASP A 456 -9.70 -39.06 0.87
N GLU A 457 -10.62 -39.78 0.23
CA GLU A 457 -10.88 -39.66 -1.21
C GLU A 457 -11.40 -38.26 -1.57
N LEU A 458 -12.34 -37.72 -0.81
CA LEU A 458 -12.82 -36.34 -0.98
C LEU A 458 -11.71 -35.32 -0.78
N LEU A 459 -10.90 -35.47 0.27
CA LEU A 459 -9.74 -34.62 0.50
C LEU A 459 -8.74 -34.70 -0.66
N GLY A 460 -8.51 -35.89 -1.21
CA GLY A 460 -7.70 -36.10 -2.41
C GLY A 460 -8.23 -35.33 -3.61
N LYS A 461 -9.54 -35.40 -3.87
CA LYS A 461 -10.19 -34.62 -4.94
C LYS A 461 -10.01 -33.10 -4.74
N LEU A 462 -10.12 -32.61 -3.51
CA LEU A 462 -9.92 -31.19 -3.19
C LEU A 462 -8.46 -30.75 -3.44
N ARG A 463 -7.48 -31.58 -3.06
CA ARG A 463 -6.06 -31.31 -3.31
C ARG A 463 -5.75 -31.29 -4.80
N VAL A 464 -6.33 -32.21 -5.58
CA VAL A 464 -6.20 -32.21 -7.04
C VAL A 464 -6.81 -30.93 -7.63
N LEU A 465 -7.99 -30.52 -7.18
CA LEU A 465 -8.60 -29.26 -7.62
C LEU A 465 -7.70 -28.06 -7.32
N LEU A 466 -7.11 -28.00 -6.12
CA LEU A 466 -6.17 -26.93 -5.75
C LEU A 466 -4.94 -26.90 -6.67
N GLN A 467 -4.42 -28.06 -7.08
CA GLN A 467 -3.30 -28.13 -8.03
C GLN A 467 -3.67 -27.58 -9.40
N HIS A 468 -4.90 -27.79 -9.88
CA HIS A 468 -5.37 -27.25 -11.15
C HIS A 468 -5.58 -25.74 -11.12
N LEU A 469 -5.85 -25.18 -9.94
CA LEU A 469 -5.98 -23.73 -9.72
C LEU A 469 -4.62 -23.04 -9.49
N ALA A 470 -3.51 -23.79 -9.43
CA ALA A 470 -2.18 -23.20 -9.33
C ALA A 470 -1.77 -22.61 -10.70
N PRO A 471 -1.13 -21.42 -10.74
CA PRO A 471 -0.65 -20.85 -11.99
C PRO A 471 0.32 -21.81 -12.68
N ALA A 472 0.19 -21.95 -14.00
CA ALA A 472 1.13 -22.71 -14.81
C ALA A 472 2.54 -22.14 -14.57
N SER A 473 3.46 -23.01 -14.13
CA SER A 473 4.85 -22.65 -13.82
C SER A 473 5.66 -22.35 -15.08
#